data_AF-A0A960ZR29-F1
#
_entry.id   AF-A0A960ZR29-F1
#
_cell.length_a   1.000
_cell.length_b   1.000
_cell.length_c   1.000
_cell.angle_alpha   90.00
_cell.angle_beta   90.00
_cell.angle_gamma   90.00
#
_symmetry.space_group_name_H-M   'P 1'
#
loop_
_entity.id
_entity.type
_entity.pdbx_description
1 polymer ?
#
loop_
_entity_poly.entity_id
_entity_poly.type
_entity_poly.pdbx_seq_one_letter_code
_entity_poly.pdbx_strand_id
1 'polypeptide(L)'
;KGERTPSLPNGTGVLHGMRTSNTTPAHLARAAVEGATLGLAYGMKRFRDLGMAPKEVRLTGGGSKSAVWRQIAADAFGAEVVTLSTAEGAALGAAIQAAYTQAGGKTSYDKLCKHLVKLDEKTRCKPDKKNRALYAAQLERQMDLTGRLGQVGWL
;
A
#
# COMPACT_ATOMS: atom_id res chain seq x y z
N LYS A 1 -11.88 -13.25 -5.26
CA LYS A 1 -10.57 -13.95 -5.10
C LYS A 1 -10.18 -13.74 -3.65
N GLY A 2 -9.77 -14.79 -2.93
CA GLY A 2 -9.35 -14.67 -1.54
C GLY A 2 -8.10 -13.81 -1.35
N GLU A 3 -7.66 -13.70 -0.11
CA GLU A 3 -6.53 -12.88 0.32
C GLU A 3 -5.34 -13.75 0.76
N ARG A 4 -4.13 -13.27 0.48
CA ARG A 4 -2.88 -13.92 0.91
C ARG A 4 -2.34 -13.31 2.19
N THR A 5 -2.59 -12.02 2.44
CA THR A 5 -2.11 -11.33 3.64
C THR A 5 -3.18 -10.37 4.16
N PRO A 6 -3.90 -10.73 5.25
CA PRO A 6 -3.83 -11.99 6.01
C PRO A 6 -4.30 -13.21 5.18
N SER A 7 -3.93 -14.43 5.59
CA SER A 7 -4.29 -15.64 4.83
C SER A 7 -5.79 -15.92 4.96
N LEU A 8 -6.54 -15.63 3.90
CA LEU A 8 -7.98 -15.87 3.74
C LEU A 8 -8.23 -16.40 2.31
N PRO A 9 -7.75 -17.60 1.96
CA PRO A 9 -7.76 -18.10 0.58
C PRO A 9 -9.17 -18.21 -0.01
N ASN A 10 -10.17 -18.38 0.85
CA ASN A 10 -11.59 -18.49 0.49
C ASN A 10 -12.37 -17.19 0.75
N GLY A 11 -11.69 -16.13 1.18
CA GLY A 11 -12.30 -14.85 1.53
C GLY A 11 -13.02 -14.20 0.34
N THR A 12 -14.12 -13.52 0.66
CA THR A 12 -14.93 -12.78 -0.32
C THR A 12 -14.97 -11.29 0.02
N GLY A 13 -15.34 -10.46 -0.96
CA GLY A 13 -15.48 -9.03 -0.76
C GLY A 13 -16.73 -8.71 0.07
N VAL A 14 -16.59 -7.80 1.04
CA VAL A 14 -17.68 -7.39 1.93
C VAL A 14 -17.85 -5.87 1.85
N LEU A 15 -19.09 -5.43 1.60
CA LEU A 15 -19.52 -4.05 1.81
C LEU A 15 -20.33 -4.00 3.10
N HIS A 16 -19.91 -3.16 4.05
CA HIS A 16 -20.53 -3.04 5.36
C HIS A 16 -20.90 -1.58 5.66
N GLY A 17 -21.93 -1.37 6.48
CA GLY A 17 -22.34 -0.04 6.95
C GLY A 17 -23.12 0.80 5.91
N MET A 18 -23.72 0.16 4.92
CA MET A 18 -24.52 0.84 3.89
C MET A 18 -25.82 1.41 4.46
N ARG A 19 -26.12 2.64 4.05
CA ARG A 19 -27.33 3.43 4.33
C ARG A 19 -27.73 4.18 3.06
N THR A 20 -28.99 4.59 2.97
CA THR A 20 -29.47 5.41 1.84
C THR A 20 -28.69 6.71 1.66
N SER A 21 -28.14 7.27 2.75
CA SER A 21 -27.35 8.51 2.72
C SER A 21 -25.89 8.33 2.26
N ASN A 22 -25.34 7.11 2.26
CA ASN A 22 -23.91 6.86 1.98
C ASN A 22 -23.66 5.79 0.92
N THR A 23 -24.67 5.46 0.11
CA THR A 23 -24.60 4.41 -0.93
C THR A 23 -24.81 5.02 -2.31
N THR A 24 -23.90 5.92 -2.70
CA THR A 24 -23.82 6.46 -4.07
C THR A 24 -22.60 5.87 -4.79
N PRO A 25 -22.53 5.93 -6.14
CA PRO A 25 -21.36 5.45 -6.87
C PRO A 25 -20.03 6.04 -6.37
N ALA A 26 -20.03 7.32 -5.97
CA ALA A 26 -18.86 7.99 -5.40
C ALA A 26 -18.43 7.39 -4.05
N HIS A 27 -19.39 7.10 -3.16
CA HIS A 27 -19.09 6.46 -1.88
C HIS A 27 -18.54 5.04 -2.07
N LEU A 28 -19.13 4.26 -2.98
CA LEU A 28 -18.68 2.90 -3.27
C LEU A 28 -17.28 2.88 -3.89
N ALA A 29 -16.99 3.80 -4.82
CA ALA A 29 -15.65 3.95 -5.39
C ALA A 29 -14.62 4.33 -4.31
N ARG A 30 -14.98 5.26 -3.42
CA ARG A 30 -14.11 5.66 -2.31
C ARG A 30 -13.88 4.51 -1.33
N ALA A 31 -14.92 3.77 -0.96
CA ALA A 31 -14.84 2.62 -0.07
C ALA A 31 -13.95 1.52 -0.66
N ALA A 32 -14.00 1.27 -1.98
CA ALA A 32 -13.13 0.30 -2.64
C ALA A 32 -11.65 0.71 -2.57
N VAL A 33 -11.35 1.99 -2.82
CA VAL A 33 -9.99 2.55 -2.73
C VAL A 33 -9.45 2.47 -1.30
N GLU A 34 -10.26 2.89 -0.33
CA GLU A 34 -9.90 2.88 1.09
C GLU A 34 -9.74 1.45 1.61
N GLY A 35 -10.67 0.54 1.30
CA GLY A 35 -10.61 -0.86 1.72
C GLY A 35 -9.38 -1.59 1.18
N ALA A 36 -9.04 -1.40 -0.10
CA ALA A 36 -7.81 -1.95 -0.68
C ALA A 36 -6.55 -1.38 0.01
N THR A 37 -6.56 -0.08 0.31
CA THR A 37 -5.44 0.58 0.99
C THR A 37 -5.29 0.12 2.43
N LEU A 38 -6.39 -0.06 3.15
CA LEU A 38 -6.41 -0.58 4.53
C LEU A 38 -5.93 -2.03 4.59
N GLY A 39 -6.25 -2.85 3.57
CA GLY A 39 -5.66 -4.18 3.40
C GLY A 39 -4.12 -4.15 3.33
N LEU A 40 -3.56 -3.18 2.60
CA LEU A 40 -2.10 -2.96 2.59
C LEU A 40 -1.58 -2.37 3.91
N ALA A 41 -2.37 -1.51 4.57
CA ALA A 41 -2.02 -0.90 5.86
C ALA A 41 -1.93 -1.94 6.99
N TYR A 42 -2.65 -3.05 6.90
CA TYR A 42 -2.44 -4.22 7.75
C TYR A 42 -0.99 -4.72 7.65
N GLY A 43 -0.44 -4.85 6.44
CA GLY A 43 0.97 -5.19 6.23
C GLY A 43 1.93 -4.18 6.89
N MET A 44 1.64 -2.88 6.77
CA MET A 44 2.40 -1.83 7.46
C MET A 44 2.32 -1.96 8.99
N LYS A 45 1.17 -2.37 9.54
CA LYS A 45 1.04 -2.67 10.97
C LYS A 45 1.89 -3.87 11.35
N ARG A 46 1.89 -4.95 10.55
CA ARG A 46 2.72 -6.13 10.79
C ARG A 46 4.22 -5.82 10.78
N PHE A 47 4.69 -4.94 9.89
CA PHE A 47 6.07 -4.46 9.96
C PHE A 47 6.38 -3.79 11.29
N ARG A 48 5.50 -2.92 11.79
CA ARG A 48 5.68 -2.26 13.10
C ARG A 48 5.66 -3.24 14.26
N ASP A 49 4.77 -4.22 14.24
CA ASP A 49 4.71 -5.28 15.25
C ASP A 49 6.02 -6.10 15.30
N LEU A 50 6.78 -6.14 14.19
CA LEU A 50 8.09 -6.79 14.07
C LEU A 50 9.27 -5.83 14.32
N GLY A 51 9.02 -4.62 14.83
CA GLY A 51 10.06 -3.62 15.12
C GLY A 51 10.55 -2.81 13.91
N MET A 52 9.91 -2.95 12.74
CA MET A 52 10.23 -2.15 11.55
C MET A 52 9.28 -0.96 11.42
N ALA A 53 9.84 0.24 11.26
CA ALA A 53 9.07 1.46 11.04
C ALA A 53 9.50 2.14 9.73
N PRO A 54 8.99 1.69 8.56
CA PRO A 54 9.29 2.33 7.29
C PRO A 54 8.81 3.78 7.30
N LYS A 55 9.70 4.72 6.99
CA LYS A 55 9.41 6.16 6.94
C LYS A 55 8.87 6.61 5.59
N GLU A 56 9.18 5.86 4.54
CA GLU A 56 8.86 6.18 3.16
C GLU A 56 8.54 4.91 2.38
N VAL A 57 7.49 4.95 1.56
CA VAL A 57 7.04 3.86 0.70
C VAL A 57 7.18 4.27 -0.77
N ARG A 58 7.88 3.44 -1.54
CA ARG A 58 7.95 3.57 -3.01
C ARG A 58 6.69 2.96 -3.61
N LEU A 59 5.73 3.80 -4.01
CA LEU A 59 4.45 3.34 -4.51
C LEU A 59 4.49 3.12 -6.02
N THR A 60 4.06 1.95 -6.47
CA THR A 60 4.03 1.55 -7.88
C THR A 60 2.66 0.96 -8.26
N GLY A 61 2.45 0.64 -9.54
CA GLY A 61 1.20 0.06 -10.04
C GLY A 61 0.12 1.09 -10.39
N GLY A 62 -1.06 0.63 -10.83
CA GLY A 62 -2.12 1.51 -11.36
C GLY A 62 -2.62 2.56 -10.36
N GLY A 63 -2.82 2.16 -9.10
CA GLY A 63 -3.30 3.07 -8.04
C GLY A 63 -2.34 4.23 -7.76
N SER A 64 -1.03 4.04 -8.00
CA SER A 64 -0.03 5.08 -7.76
C SER A 64 -0.15 6.27 -8.73
N LYS A 65 -0.88 6.14 -9.85
CA LYS A 65 -1.13 7.24 -10.79
C LYS A 65 -2.13 8.27 -10.24
N SER A 66 -3.03 7.87 -9.34
CA SER A 66 -4.03 8.76 -8.75
C SER A 66 -3.45 9.55 -7.56
N ALA A 67 -3.44 10.89 -7.66
CA ALA A 67 -2.98 11.75 -6.57
C ALA A 67 -3.79 11.55 -5.28
N VAL A 68 -5.11 11.35 -5.41
CA VAL A 68 -6.00 11.10 -4.27
C VAL A 68 -5.67 9.76 -3.61
N TRP A 69 -5.45 8.71 -4.39
CA TRP A 69 -5.09 7.39 -3.83
C TRP A 69 -3.71 7.44 -3.17
N ARG A 70 -2.72 8.13 -3.75
CA ARG A 70 -1.43 8.35 -3.10
C ARG A 70 -1.57 8.99 -1.73
N GLN A 71 -2.40 10.02 -1.60
CA GLN A 71 -2.63 10.67 -0.31
C GLN A 71 -3.31 9.73 0.70
N ILE A 72 -4.33 8.97 0.28
CA ILE A 72 -4.98 7.94 1.12
C ILE A 72 -3.96 6.91 1.61
N ALA A 73 -3.06 6.47 0.74
CA ALA A 73 -2.00 5.53 1.10
C ALA A 73 -1.03 6.13 2.14
N ALA A 74 -0.58 7.37 1.97
CA ALA A 74 0.26 8.05 2.95
C ALA A 74 -0.42 8.13 4.32
N ASP A 75 -1.67 8.59 4.34
CA ASP A 75 -2.45 8.76 5.57
C ASP A 75 -2.67 7.42 6.29
N ALA A 76 -3.04 6.36 5.56
CA ALA A 76 -3.31 5.03 6.10
C ALA A 76 -2.04 4.29 6.55
N PHE A 77 -0.93 4.43 5.83
CA PHE A 77 0.34 3.80 6.19
C PHE A 77 1.02 4.52 7.35
N GLY A 78 0.76 5.82 7.51
CA GLY A 78 1.45 6.68 8.46
C GLY A 78 2.90 6.93 8.07
N ALA A 79 3.21 6.90 6.77
CA ALA A 79 4.52 7.06 6.17
C ALA A 79 4.43 7.94 4.92
N GLU A 80 5.53 8.58 4.52
CA GLU A 80 5.56 9.27 3.24
C GLU A 80 5.42 8.27 2.09
N VAL A 81 4.74 8.65 1.00
CA VAL A 81 4.72 7.84 -0.22
C VAL A 81 5.20 8.67 -1.39
N VAL A 82 5.90 8.02 -2.32
CA VAL A 82 6.42 8.66 -3.54
C VAL A 82 6.54 7.60 -4.64
N THR A 83 6.33 7.99 -5.89
CA THR A 83 6.50 7.08 -7.03
C THR A 83 7.90 7.18 -7.61
N LEU A 84 8.28 6.17 -8.41
CA LEU A 84 9.48 6.23 -9.23
C LEU A 84 9.22 7.08 -10.48
N SER A 85 10.28 7.67 -11.05
CA SER A 85 10.21 8.36 -12.34
C SER A 85 9.96 7.40 -13.52
N THR A 86 10.24 6.10 -13.31
CA THR A 86 9.91 5.04 -14.26
C THR A 86 8.77 4.17 -13.74
N ALA A 87 7.84 3.78 -14.62
CA ALA A 87 6.76 2.86 -14.28
C ALA A 87 7.24 1.39 -14.20
N GLU A 88 8.35 1.05 -14.86
CA GLU A 88 8.80 -0.33 -15.09
C GLU A 88 9.82 -0.80 -14.05
N GLY A 89 9.38 -0.92 -12.79
CA GLY A 89 10.25 -1.30 -11.68
C GLY A 89 10.92 -2.67 -11.84
N ALA A 90 10.21 -3.66 -12.41
CA ALA A 90 10.74 -5.01 -12.63
C ALA A 90 11.85 -5.01 -13.70
N ALA A 91 11.63 -4.34 -14.83
CA ALA A 91 12.62 -4.22 -15.89
C ALA A 91 13.86 -3.44 -15.42
N LEU A 92 13.67 -2.36 -14.66
CA LEU A 92 14.78 -1.62 -14.04
C LEU A 92 15.58 -2.52 -13.08
N GLY A 93 14.90 -3.31 -12.26
CA GLY A 93 15.54 -4.26 -11.35
C GLY A 93 16.38 -5.30 -12.08
N ALA A 94 15.87 -5.86 -13.19
CA ALA A 94 16.62 -6.79 -14.03
C ALA A 94 17.86 -6.14 -14.67
N ALA A 95 17.74 -4.90 -15.16
CA ALA A 95 18.87 -4.15 -15.71
C ALA A 95 19.95 -3.86 -14.66
N ILE A 96 19.55 -3.51 -13.42
CA ILE A 96 20.48 -3.31 -12.30
C ILE A 96 21.23 -4.61 -11.98
N GLN A 97 20.53 -5.75 -11.96
CA GLN A 97 21.16 -7.06 -11.73
C GLN A 97 22.15 -7.43 -12.84
N ALA A 98 21.79 -7.21 -14.11
CA ALA A 98 22.69 -7.44 -15.24
C ALA A 98 23.93 -6.55 -15.16
N ALA A 99 23.77 -5.26 -14.83
CA ALA A 99 24.89 -4.34 -14.66
C ALA A 99 25.82 -4.74 -13.50
N TYR A 100 25.25 -5.24 -12.39
CA TYR A 100 26.04 -5.75 -11.27
C TYR A 100 26.90 -6.96 -11.68
N THR A 101 26.30 -7.95 -12.35
CA THR A 101 27.01 -9.13 -12.84
C THR A 101 28.12 -8.75 -13.83
N GLN A 102 27.82 -7.86 -14.78
CA GLN A 102 28.80 -7.40 -15.77
C GLN A 102 29.99 -6.64 -15.14
N ALA A 103 29.75 -5.92 -14.04
CA ALA A 103 30.80 -5.19 -13.33
C ALA A 103 31.79 -6.11 -12.58
N GLY A 104 31.50 -7.41 -12.42
CA GLY A 104 32.41 -8.38 -11.84
C GLY A 104 32.91 -8.01 -10.43
N GLY A 105 32.02 -7.49 -9.58
CA GLY A 105 32.36 -7.07 -8.21
C GLY A 105 32.96 -5.66 -8.08
N LYS A 106 33.14 -4.91 -9.18
CA LYS A 106 33.64 -3.51 -9.15
C LYS A 106 32.58 -2.49 -8.69
N THR A 107 31.34 -2.92 -8.45
CA THR A 107 30.24 -2.07 -7.97
C THR A 107 29.40 -2.80 -6.93
N SER A 108 28.43 -2.11 -6.34
CA SER A 108 27.45 -2.68 -5.41
C SER A 108 26.02 -2.32 -5.84
N TYR A 109 25.04 -3.11 -5.39
CA TYR A 109 23.62 -2.78 -5.61
C TYR A 109 23.26 -1.40 -5.08
N ASP A 110 23.77 -1.00 -3.92
CA ASP A 110 23.51 0.33 -3.36
C ASP A 110 23.96 1.46 -4.31
N LYS A 111 25.18 1.36 -4.87
CA LYS A 111 25.69 2.35 -5.85
C LYS A 111 24.83 2.39 -7.10
N LEU A 112 24.48 1.23 -7.65
CA LEU A 112 23.64 1.13 -8.85
C LEU A 112 22.23 1.67 -8.60
N CYS A 113 21.59 1.30 -7.50
CA CYS A 113 20.26 1.78 -7.14
C CYS A 113 20.24 3.30 -6.92
N LYS A 114 21.22 3.87 -6.23
CA LYS A 114 21.34 5.34 -6.07
C LYS A 114 21.46 6.07 -7.40
N HIS A 115 22.18 5.47 -8.35
CA HIS A 115 22.37 6.06 -9.66
C HIS A 115 21.13 5.91 -10.56
N LEU A 116 20.51 4.73 -10.57
CA LEU A 116 19.52 4.33 -11.58
C LEU A 116 18.06 4.44 -11.10
N VAL A 117 17.80 4.32 -9.79
CA VAL A 117 16.44 4.46 -9.24
C VAL A 117 16.18 5.93 -8.94
N LYS A 118 15.37 6.57 -9.79
CA LYS A 118 14.96 7.97 -9.63
C LYS A 118 13.53 8.06 -9.11
N LEU A 119 13.32 9.00 -8.20
CA LEU A 119 12.03 9.31 -7.60
C LEU A 119 11.40 10.45 -8.37
N ASP A 120 10.08 10.40 -8.55
CA ASP A 120 9.32 11.57 -8.98
C ASP A 120 8.80 12.32 -7.75
N GLU A 121 9.60 13.26 -7.27
CA GLU A 121 9.30 14.07 -6.08
C GLU A 121 7.99 14.87 -6.20
N LYS A 122 7.50 15.13 -7.42
CA LYS A 122 6.21 15.81 -7.63
C LYS A 122 5.02 14.95 -7.17
N THR A 123 5.22 13.64 -7.02
CA THR A 123 4.18 12.70 -6.59
C THR A 123 4.15 12.48 -5.08
N ARG A 124 5.09 13.07 -4.33
CA ARG A 124 5.25 12.83 -2.90
C ARG A 124 4.00 13.27 -2.14
N CYS A 125 3.48 12.38 -1.30
CA CYS A 125 2.43 12.67 -0.34
C CYS A 125 2.96 12.43 1.07
N LYS A 126 2.72 13.39 1.96
CA LYS A 126 3.02 13.28 3.40
C LYS A 126 1.74 12.95 4.15
N PRO A 127 1.80 12.10 5.19
CA PRO A 127 0.62 11.74 5.96
C PRO A 127 0.01 12.98 6.65
N ASP A 128 -1.28 13.21 6.45
CA ASP A 128 -2.05 14.20 7.19
C ASP A 128 -2.38 13.66 8.60
N LYS A 129 -2.20 14.50 9.62
CA LYS A 129 -2.36 14.10 11.03
C LYS A 129 -3.81 13.72 11.37
N LYS A 130 -4.80 14.44 10.83
CA LYS A 130 -6.22 14.18 11.09
C LYS A 130 -6.65 12.89 10.40
N ASN A 131 -6.30 12.73 9.12
CA ASN A 131 -6.64 11.54 8.37
C ASN A 131 -5.93 10.29 8.88
N ARG A 132 -4.69 10.42 9.38
CA ARG A 132 -3.98 9.30 10.00
C ARG A 132 -4.75 8.71 11.19
N ALA A 133 -5.30 9.56 12.05
CA ALA A 133 -6.12 9.09 13.17
C ALA A 133 -7.40 8.40 12.69
N LEU A 134 -8.04 8.96 11.65
CA LEU A 134 -9.22 8.36 11.02
C LEU A 134 -8.90 6.96 10.45
N TYR A 135 -7.87 6.81 9.63
CA TYR A 135 -7.52 5.54 9.01
C TYR A 135 -6.99 4.51 10.01
N ALA A 136 -6.30 4.93 11.08
CA ALA A 136 -5.95 4.02 12.16
C ALA A 136 -7.21 3.40 12.79
N ALA A 137 -8.24 4.21 13.07
CA ALA A 137 -9.51 3.70 13.58
C ALA A 137 -10.24 2.81 12.56
N GLN A 138 -10.17 3.13 11.26
CA GLN A 138 -10.76 2.28 10.22
C GLN A 138 -10.04 0.94 10.07
N LEU A 139 -8.71 0.92 10.18
CA LEU A 139 -7.92 -0.31 10.12
C LEU A 139 -8.30 -1.27 11.26
N GLU A 140 -8.41 -0.75 12.49
CA GLU A 140 -8.83 -1.57 13.63
C GLU A 140 -10.24 -2.14 13.43
N ARG A 141 -11.19 -1.34 12.93
CA ARG A 141 -12.54 -1.81 12.59
C ARG A 141 -12.52 -2.89 11.50
N GLN A 142 -11.71 -2.72 10.46
CA GLN A 142 -11.57 -3.71 9.39
C GLN A 142 -10.99 -5.02 9.94
N MET A 143 -9.96 -4.96 10.78
CA MET A 143 -9.35 -6.14 11.40
C MET A 143 -10.32 -6.89 12.32
N ASP A 144 -11.09 -6.18 13.15
CA ASP A 144 -12.13 -6.79 13.99
C ASP A 144 -13.22 -7.46 13.14
N LEU A 145 -13.73 -6.78 12.12
CA LEU A 145 -14.75 -7.34 11.22
C LEU A 145 -14.22 -8.58 10.48
N THR A 146 -13.00 -8.52 9.95
CA THR A 146 -12.35 -9.66 9.30
C THR A 146 -12.22 -10.84 10.27
N GLY A 147 -11.80 -10.60 11.51
CA GLY A 147 -11.69 -11.64 12.54
C GLY A 147 -13.04 -12.30 12.85
N ARG A 148 -14.09 -11.50 13.04
CA ARG A 148 -15.45 -12.01 13.32
C ARG A 148 -16.01 -12.82 12.16
N LEU A 149 -15.90 -12.32 10.93
CA LEU A 149 -16.41 -13.01 9.75
C LEU A 149 -15.65 -14.32 9.49
N GLY A 150 -14.34 -14.36 9.76
CA GLY A 150 -13.56 -15.60 9.71
C GLY A 150 -14.03 -16.64 10.73
N GLN A 151 -14.34 -16.22 11.98
CA GLN A 151 -14.82 -17.14 13.02
C GLN A 151 -16.15 -17.80 12.68
N VAL A 152 -17.03 -17.10 11.95
CA VAL A 152 -18.33 -17.64 11.54
C VAL A 152 -18.32 -18.32 10.16
N GLY A 153 -17.14 -18.44 9.51
CA GLY A 153 -16.99 -19.14 8.23
C GLY A 153 -17.43 -18.34 7.00
N TRP A 154 -17.50 -17.01 7.10
CA TRP A 154 -17.87 -16.11 6.00
C TRP A 154 -16.67 -15.57 5.22
N LEU A 155 -15.45 -15.79 5.72
CA LEU A 155 -14.16 -15.46 5.08
C LEU A 155 -13.19 -16.64 5.13
#